data_AF-A0A9W6CV62-F1
#
_entry.id   AF-A0A9W6CV62-F1
#
_cell.length_a   1.000
_cell.length_b   1.000
_cell.length_c   1.000
_cell.angle_alpha   90.00
_cell.angle_beta   90.00
_cell.angle_gamma   90.00
#
_symmetry.space_group_name_H-M   'P 1'
#
loop_
_entity.id
_entity.type
_entity.pdbx_description
1 polymer ?
#
loop_
_entity_poly.entity_id
_entity_poly.type
_entity_poly.pdbx_seq_one_letter_code
_entity_poly.pdbx_strand_id
1 'polypeptide(L)'
;MSETSPDAPLDFEALVVALLPLGPYHAALAPMVADLARIATLNTQLNAAFRRIAERSGFPEGAVHREHLAEDAEAVGTFFEYVHFASPSFLGSVGEWPLVGGRPLAGKASGDAHG
;
A
#
# COMPACT_ATOMS: atom_id res chain seq x y z
N MET A 1 -35.17 11.95 -4.25
CA MET A 1 -34.24 10.86 -4.60
C MET A 1 -33.02 11.55 -5.16
N SER A 2 -31.94 11.64 -4.39
CA SER A 2 -30.75 12.37 -4.80
C SER A 2 -30.04 11.57 -5.88
N GLU A 3 -29.92 12.13 -7.07
CA GLU A 3 -29.09 11.61 -8.16
C GLU A 3 -27.63 11.63 -7.71
N THR A 4 -27.05 10.45 -7.48
CA THR A 4 -25.60 10.31 -7.44
C THR A 4 -25.11 10.59 -8.87
N SER A 5 -24.45 11.72 -9.08
CA SER A 5 -23.90 12.08 -10.38
C SER A 5 -22.92 10.99 -10.82
N PRO A 6 -23.05 10.43 -12.05
CA PRO A 6 -22.20 9.35 -12.55
C PRO A 6 -20.71 9.75 -12.75
N ASP A 7 -20.35 10.97 -12.35
CA ASP A 7 -19.05 11.61 -12.54
C ASP A 7 -18.36 11.97 -11.21
N ALA A 8 -18.89 11.50 -10.08
CA ALA A 8 -18.22 11.70 -8.80
C ALA A 8 -16.85 10.97 -8.82
N PRO A 9 -15.75 11.65 -8.47
CA PRO A 9 -14.44 11.02 -8.45
C PRO A 9 -14.41 9.86 -7.46
N LEU A 10 -13.88 8.71 -7.91
CA LEU A 10 -13.74 7.51 -7.08
C LEU A 10 -12.91 7.83 -5.83
N ASP A 11 -13.46 7.55 -4.64
CA ASP A 11 -12.73 7.61 -3.39
C ASP A 11 -11.82 6.38 -3.25
N PHE A 12 -10.56 6.55 -3.63
CA PHE A 12 -9.55 5.49 -3.55
C PHE A 12 -9.22 5.09 -2.12
N GLU A 13 -9.29 5.98 -1.14
CA GLU A 13 -9.02 5.62 0.26
C GLU A 13 -10.12 4.70 0.78
N ALA A 14 -11.39 5.05 0.55
CA ALA A 14 -12.51 4.21 0.94
C ALA A 14 -12.48 2.84 0.23
N LEU A 15 -12.10 2.81 -1.05
CA LEU A 15 -11.96 1.55 -1.79
C LEU A 15 -10.78 0.70 -1.30
N VAL A 16 -9.64 1.31 -0.96
CA VAL A 16 -8.52 0.59 -0.32
C VAL A 16 -8.97 -0.02 1.01
N VAL A 17 -9.73 0.72 1.83
CA VAL A 17 -10.28 0.22 3.10
C VAL A 17 -11.21 -0.98 2.88
N ALA A 18 -12.01 -0.97 1.81
CA ALA A 18 -12.89 -2.09 1.46
C ALA A 18 -12.12 -3.31 0.93
N LEU A 19 -11.02 -3.10 0.20
CA LEU A 19 -10.21 -4.15 -0.40
C LEU A 19 -9.24 -4.82 0.59
N LEU A 20 -8.65 -4.03 1.50
CA LEU A 20 -7.62 -4.51 2.42
C LEU A 20 -8.01 -5.79 3.17
N PRO A 21 -9.21 -5.90 3.80
CA PRO A 21 -9.62 -7.10 4.53
C PRO A 21 -9.66 -8.39 3.70
N LEU A 22 -9.67 -8.31 2.37
CA LEU A 22 -9.67 -9.47 1.48
C LEU A 22 -8.27 -10.10 1.34
N GLY A 23 -7.22 -9.39 1.76
CA GLY A 23 -5.82 -9.80 1.69
C GLY A 23 -5.23 -10.23 3.04
N PRO A 24 -4.15 -11.04 3.03
CA PRO A 24 -3.48 -11.50 4.25
C PRO A 24 -2.73 -10.39 4.98
N TYR A 25 -2.34 -9.31 4.28
CA TYR A 25 -1.50 -8.23 4.81
C TYR A 25 -2.28 -7.07 5.44
N HIS A 26 -3.61 -7.20 5.61
CA HIS A 26 -4.49 -6.11 6.03
C HIS A 26 -4.05 -5.44 7.34
N ALA A 27 -3.64 -6.21 8.36
CA ALA A 27 -3.25 -5.68 9.66
C ALA A 27 -1.98 -4.81 9.58
N ALA A 28 -1.00 -5.25 8.78
CA ALA A 28 0.26 -4.52 8.59
C ALA A 28 0.07 -3.26 7.71
N LEU A 29 -0.87 -3.30 6.78
CA LEU A 29 -1.12 -2.24 5.81
C LEU A 29 -2.16 -1.21 6.22
N ALA A 30 -3.01 -1.50 7.22
CA ALA A 30 -4.04 -0.58 7.71
C ALA A 30 -3.53 0.82 8.07
N PRO A 31 -2.34 1.00 8.69
CA PRO A 31 -1.80 2.34 8.96
C PRO A 31 -1.38 3.12 7.70
N MET A 32 -1.28 2.45 6.54
CA MET A 32 -0.74 2.99 5.28
C MET A 32 -1.83 3.26 4.23
N VAL A 33 -3.11 3.26 4.60
CA VAL A 33 -4.25 3.44 3.66
C VAL A 33 -4.07 4.66 2.75
N ALA A 34 -3.72 5.82 3.31
CA ALA A 34 -3.55 7.05 2.53
C ALA A 34 -2.43 6.92 1.49
N ASP A 35 -1.30 6.29 1.84
CA ASP A 35 -0.20 6.05 0.90
C ASP A 35 -0.57 5.01 -0.17
N LEU A 36 -1.27 3.95 0.22
CA LEU A 36 -1.79 2.95 -0.72
C LEU A 36 -2.73 3.58 -1.74
N ALA A 37 -3.67 4.42 -1.29
CA ALA A 37 -4.60 5.14 -2.16
C ALA A 37 -3.87 6.12 -3.09
N ARG A 38 -2.88 6.84 -2.58
CA ARG A 38 -2.02 7.73 -3.38
C ARG A 38 -1.26 6.96 -4.46
N ILE A 39 -0.66 5.82 -4.13
CA ILE A 39 0.05 4.98 -5.12
C ILE A 39 -0.93 4.42 -6.15
N ALA A 40 -2.07 3.88 -5.72
CA ALA A 40 -3.09 3.34 -6.63
C ALA A 40 -3.65 4.41 -7.58
N THR A 41 -3.78 5.65 -7.11
CA THR A 41 -4.20 6.78 -7.93
C THR A 41 -3.15 7.13 -9.00
N LEU A 42 -1.86 7.16 -8.64
CA LEU A 42 -0.78 7.58 -9.53
C LEU A 42 -0.32 6.49 -10.51
N ASN A 43 -0.47 5.21 -10.14
CA ASN A 43 -0.11 4.10 -11.01
C ASN A 43 -1.25 3.79 -11.98
N THR A 44 -1.03 3.97 -13.28
CA THR A 44 -2.07 3.83 -14.30
C THR A 44 -2.71 2.44 -14.34
N GLN A 45 -1.94 1.38 -14.10
CA GLN A 45 -2.46 0.00 -14.09
C GLN A 45 -3.33 -0.25 -12.86
N LEU A 46 -2.88 0.16 -11.67
CA LEU A 46 -3.66 0.04 -10.43
C LEU A 46 -4.91 0.93 -10.48
N ASN A 47 -4.79 2.14 -11.01
CA ASN A 47 -5.92 3.05 -11.16
C ASN A 47 -7.04 2.40 -11.99
N ALA A 48 -6.68 1.83 -13.14
CA ALA A 48 -7.64 1.14 -14.01
C ALA A 48 -8.24 -0.10 -13.32
N ALA A 49 -7.43 -0.89 -12.61
CA ALA A 49 -7.89 -2.06 -11.86
C ALA A 49 -8.89 -1.67 -10.75
N PHE A 50 -8.56 -0.66 -9.94
CA PHE A 50 -9.43 -0.19 -8.86
C PHE A 50 -10.77 0.34 -9.40
N ARG A 51 -10.76 1.07 -10.52
CA ARG A 51 -11.98 1.53 -11.18
C ARG A 51 -12.86 0.38 -11.67
N ARG A 52 -12.28 -0.63 -12.31
CA ARG A 52 -13.03 -1.83 -12.74
C ARG A 52 -13.61 -2.59 -11.55
N ILE A 53 -12.87 -2.69 -10.45
CA ILE A 53 -13.38 -3.33 -9.22
C ILE A 53 -14.53 -2.53 -8.61
N ALA A 54 -14.40 -1.20 -8.54
CA ALA A 54 -15.47 -0.32 -8.07
C ALA A 54 -16.75 -0.50 -8.91
N GLU A 55 -16.60 -0.52 -10.24
CA GLU A 55 -17.70 -0.74 -11.19
C GLU A 55 -18.36 -2.11 -10.98
N ARG A 56 -17.58 -3.20 -10.91
CA ARG A 56 -18.10 -4.56 -10.70
C ARG A 56 -18.81 -4.74 -9.36
N SER A 57 -18.35 -4.04 -8.33
CA SER A 57 -18.92 -4.11 -6.97
C SER A 57 -20.05 -3.11 -6.72
N GLY A 58 -20.27 -2.15 -7.63
CA GLY A 58 -21.21 -1.05 -7.42
C GLY A 58 -20.78 -0.08 -6.31
N PHE A 59 -19.48 0.03 -6.03
CA PHE A 59 -18.95 0.89 -4.97
C PHE A 59 -19.15 2.39 -5.29
N PRO A 60 -19.46 3.26 -4.30
CA PRO A 60 -19.51 3.01 -2.85
C PRO A 60 -20.81 2.43 -2.31
N GLU A 61 -21.89 2.39 -3.09
CA GLU A 61 -23.19 1.89 -2.61
C GLU A 61 -23.21 0.37 -2.40
N GLY A 62 -22.39 -0.36 -3.15
CA GLY A 62 -22.22 -1.80 -3.08
C GLY A 62 -21.01 -2.25 -2.26
N ALA A 63 -21.08 -3.47 -1.74
CA ALA A 63 -20.01 -4.08 -0.96
C ALA A 63 -18.95 -4.73 -1.87
N VAL A 64 -17.68 -4.56 -1.50
CA VAL A 64 -16.56 -5.19 -2.20
C VAL A 64 -16.33 -6.60 -1.63
N HIS A 65 -16.28 -7.59 -2.52
CA HIS A 65 -16.09 -9.00 -2.19
C HIS A 65 -15.00 -9.60 -3.09
N ARG A 66 -14.53 -10.80 -2.75
CA ARG A 66 -13.38 -11.43 -3.42
C ARG A 66 -13.64 -11.70 -4.90
N GLU A 67 -14.88 -12.02 -5.26
CA GLU A 67 -15.34 -12.23 -6.64
C GLU A 67 -15.23 -10.96 -7.51
N HIS A 68 -15.36 -9.76 -6.92
CA HIS A 68 -15.26 -8.50 -7.66
C HIS A 68 -13.83 -8.16 -8.09
N LEU A 69 -12.81 -8.81 -7.50
CA LEU A 69 -11.43 -8.65 -7.94
C LEU A 69 -11.22 -9.23 -9.34
N ALA A 70 -11.87 -10.37 -9.65
CA ALA A 70 -11.85 -11.01 -10.96
C ALA A 70 -10.43 -11.05 -11.59
N GLU A 71 -10.26 -10.57 -12.82
CA GLU A 71 -8.98 -10.51 -13.54
C GLU A 71 -7.96 -9.55 -12.90
N ASP A 72 -8.39 -8.63 -12.03
CA ASP A 72 -7.53 -7.66 -11.35
C ASP A 72 -6.96 -8.18 -10.02
N ALA A 73 -7.33 -9.41 -9.61
CA ALA A 73 -6.92 -10.00 -8.34
C ALA A 73 -5.39 -10.07 -8.18
N GLU A 74 -4.67 -10.46 -9.24
CA GLU A 74 -3.21 -10.58 -9.22
C GLU A 74 -2.54 -9.21 -9.07
N ALA A 75 -3.01 -8.20 -9.82
CA ALA A 75 -2.46 -6.85 -9.77
C ALA A 75 -2.62 -6.22 -8.38
N VAL A 76 -3.82 -6.32 -7.79
CA VAL A 76 -4.09 -5.79 -6.44
C VAL A 76 -3.33 -6.59 -5.37
N GLY A 77 -3.32 -7.91 -5.49
CA GLY A 77 -2.60 -8.79 -4.55
C GLY A 77 -1.11 -8.53 -4.53
N THR A 78 -0.48 -8.48 -5.71
CA THR A 78 0.96 -8.20 -5.87
C THR A 78 1.31 -6.80 -5.36
N PHE A 79 0.44 -5.81 -5.59
CA PHE A 79 0.63 -4.47 -5.05
C PHE A 79 0.66 -4.45 -3.53
N PHE A 80 -0.34 -5.04 -2.87
CA PHE A 80 -0.36 -5.11 -1.40
C PHE A 80 0.82 -5.90 -0.84
N GLU A 81 1.22 -6.98 -1.52
CA GLU A 81 2.41 -7.74 -1.15
C GLU A 81 3.70 -6.91 -1.20
N TYR A 82 3.95 -6.20 -2.30
CA TYR A 82 5.14 -5.36 -2.42
C TYR A 82 5.15 -4.24 -1.39
N VAL A 83 4.01 -3.60 -1.14
CA VAL A 83 3.95 -2.57 -0.10
C VAL A 83 4.16 -3.18 1.29
N HIS A 84 3.65 -4.38 1.55
CA HIS A 84 3.87 -5.07 2.82
C HIS A 84 5.38 -5.31 3.06
N PHE A 85 6.09 -5.85 2.07
CA PHE A 85 7.53 -6.10 2.19
C PHE A 85 8.38 -4.82 2.24
N ALA A 86 7.86 -3.70 1.75
CA ALA A 86 8.47 -2.37 1.92
C ALA A 86 7.98 -1.62 3.17
N SER A 87 7.05 -2.18 3.94
CA SER A 87 6.44 -1.47 5.08
C SER A 87 7.40 -1.36 6.26
N PRO A 88 7.33 -0.28 7.06
CA PRO A 88 8.11 -0.16 8.30
C PRO A 88 7.93 -1.35 9.25
N SER A 89 6.72 -1.93 9.29
CA SER A 89 6.43 -3.11 10.13
C SER A 89 7.23 -4.34 9.72
N PHE A 90 7.29 -4.63 8.42
CA PHE A 90 8.06 -5.77 7.89
C PHE A 90 9.56 -5.50 8.00
N LEU A 91 10.01 -4.32 7.55
CA LEU A 91 11.43 -3.94 7.62
C LEU A 91 11.95 -3.95 9.07
N GLY A 92 11.12 -3.55 10.04
CA GLY A 92 11.46 -3.65 11.46
C GLY A 92 11.62 -5.10 11.94
N SER A 93 10.83 -6.04 11.40
CA SER A 93 10.91 -7.46 11.76
C SER A 93 12.18 -8.15 11.24
N VAL A 94 12.76 -7.65 10.15
CA VAL A 94 14.02 -8.15 9.58
C VAL A 94 15.25 -7.32 9.97
N GLY A 95 15.08 -6.30 10.83
CA GLY A 95 16.18 -5.47 11.34
C GLY A 95 16.67 -4.37 10.37
N GLU A 96 15.90 -4.07 9.33
CA GLU A 96 16.21 -3.07 8.29
C GLU A 96 15.54 -1.70 8.58
N TRP A 97 14.80 -1.56 9.70
CA TRP A 97 14.12 -0.32 10.10
C TRP A 97 14.31 0.04 11.59
N PRO A 98 14.44 1.33 11.95
CA PRO A 98 14.59 2.48 11.05
C PRO A 98 15.90 2.35 10.26
N LEU A 99 15.94 2.90 9.05
CA LEU A 99 17.19 3.02 8.29
C LEU A 99 18.17 3.83 9.15
N VAL A 100 19.03 3.16 9.93
CA VAL A 100 19.98 3.83 10.82
C VAL A 100 21.05 4.48 9.95
N GLY A 101 20.81 5.73 9.57
CA GLY A 101 21.84 6.65 9.11
C GLY A 101 22.70 7.06 10.30
N GLY A 102 23.74 6.30 10.61
CA GLY A 102 24.65 6.65 11.70
C GLY A 102 25.63 5.58 12.14
N ARG A 103 26.30 4.87 11.23
CA ARG A 103 27.66 4.43 11.58
C ARG A 103 28.60 5.58 11.26
N PRO A 104 29.29 6.19 12.24
CA PRO A 104 30.55 6.82 11.92
C PRO A 104 31.38 5.70 11.28
N LEU A 105 31.83 5.90 10.04
CA LEU A 105 32.99 5.14 9.57
C LEU A 105 34.03 5.33 10.65
N ALA A 106 34.33 4.26 11.37
CA ALA A 106 35.34 4.26 12.41
C ALA A 106 36.57 4.91 11.77
N GLY A 107 36.84 6.14 12.19
CA GLY A 107 38.11 6.76 11.90
C GLY A 107 39.12 5.77 12.45
N LYS A 108 39.95 5.20 11.57
CA LYS A 108 41.30 4.87 11.98
C LYS A 108 41.98 6.20 12.31
N ALA A 109 41.65 6.74 13.48
CA ALA A 109 42.56 7.59 14.21
C ALA A 109 43.67 6.66 14.68
N SER A 110 44.64 6.42 13.79
CA SER A 110 45.94 5.91 14.19
C SER A 110 46.69 7.08 14.82
N GLY A 111 46.28 7.44 16.03
CA GLY A 111 47.13 8.14 16.98
C GLY A 111 47.76 7.08 17.86
N ASP A 112 49.06 6.86 17.71
CA ASP A 112 50.01 7.26 18.74
C ASP A 112 51.41 6.75 18.41
N ALA A 113 52.29 7.72 18.19
CA ALA A 113 53.72 7.56 18.38
C ALA A 113 54.00 7.19 19.84
N HIS A 114 54.93 6.26 20.08
CA HIS A 114 55.90 6.28 21.18
C HIS A 114 56.92 5.14 20.99
N GLY A 115 58.21 5.47 21.02
CA GLY A 115 59.33 4.53 21.07
C GLY A 115 60.46 4.87 20.13
#